data_AF-A0A7K3X103-F1
#
_entry.id   AF-A0A7K3X103-F1
#
_cell.length_a   1.000
_cell.length_b   1.000
_cell.length_c   1.000
_cell.angle_alpha   90.00
_cell.angle_beta   90.00
_cell.angle_gamma   90.00
#
_symmetry.space_group_name_H-M   'P 1'
#
loop_
_entity.id
_entity.type
_entity.pdbx_description
1 polymer ?
#
loop_
_entity_poly.entity_id
_entity_poly.type
_entity_poly.pdbx_seq_one_letter_code
_entity_poly.pdbx_strand_id
1 'polypeptide(L)'
;MRRRLALVALVLLVVGGIGYAGLRAAYHRAAKDQRDVAALTGSSPWPREQLLIPDGSARPGNVAFVSDDGLEVAYHLDPGDGRSVPVLWGLRVPQPRTGLPEGVDCGSPRLRTCTDLGGGELLMVTRKTDNSNPSTALYRADGGRVRSVEVQGPDPVEVDALRAALDRVHRPTDAELLELLRHEGYRTDWS
;
A
#
# COMPACT_ATOMS: atom_id res chain seq x y z
N MET A 1 -49.51 -38.15 -1.63
CA MET A 1 -48.28 -38.21 -2.46
C MET A 1 -47.95 -36.88 -3.16
N ARG A 2 -48.87 -36.27 -3.93
CA ARG A 2 -48.63 -35.01 -4.68
C ARG A 2 -48.10 -33.82 -3.86
N ARG A 3 -48.60 -33.60 -2.63
CA ARG A 3 -48.13 -32.51 -1.75
C ARG A 3 -46.65 -32.63 -1.35
N ARG A 4 -46.14 -33.85 -1.12
CA ARG A 4 -44.73 -34.07 -0.75
C ARG A 4 -43.79 -33.82 -1.93
N LEU A 5 -44.20 -34.23 -3.13
CA LEU A 5 -43.47 -33.96 -4.38
C LEU A 5 -43.39 -32.47 -4.69
N ALA A 6 -44.49 -31.73 -4.52
CA ALA A 6 -44.49 -30.28 -4.69
C ALA A 6 -43.55 -29.56 -3.71
N LEU A 7 -43.51 -30.01 -2.45
CA LEU A 7 -42.64 -29.46 -1.42
C LEU A 7 -41.15 -29.73 -1.71
N VAL A 8 -40.81 -30.94 -2.16
CA VAL A 8 -39.43 -31.28 -2.57
C VAL A 8 -38.98 -30.47 -3.78
N ALA A 9 -39.85 -30.31 -4.79
CA ALA A 9 -39.55 -29.48 -5.96
C ALA A 9 -39.34 -28.00 -5.59
N LEU A 10 -40.15 -27.47 -4.67
CA LEU A 10 -40.00 -26.11 -4.16
C LEU A 10 -38.66 -25.93 -3.43
N VAL A 11 -38.28 -26.88 -2.56
CA VAL A 11 -37.00 -26.84 -1.83
C VAL A 11 -35.82 -26.89 -2.80
N LEU A 12 -35.86 -27.76 -3.82
CA LEU A 12 -34.80 -27.84 -4.84
C LEU A 12 -34.69 -26.57 -5.67
N LEU A 13 -35.81 -25.92 -6.00
CA LEU A 13 -35.82 -24.63 -6.71
C LEU A 13 -35.26 -23.50 -5.85
N VAL A 14 -35.58 -23.46 -4.56
CA VAL A 14 -35.05 -22.44 -3.63
C VAL A 14 -33.56 -22.65 -3.41
N VAL A 15 -33.10 -23.87 -3.14
CA VAL A 15 -31.67 -24.17 -2.93
C VAL A 15 -30.88 -23.97 -4.23
N GLY A 16 -31.40 -24.42 -5.37
CA GLY A 16 -30.77 -24.21 -6.67
C GLY A 16 -30.73 -22.73 -7.07
N GLY A 17 -31.79 -21.98 -6.78
CA GLY A 17 -31.87 -20.53 -7.04
C GLY A 17 -30.90 -19.72 -6.19
N ILE A 18 -30.79 -20.02 -4.90
CA ILE A 18 -29.83 -19.38 -3.98
C ILE A 18 -28.40 -19.72 -4.39
N GLY A 19 -28.12 -20.99 -4.74
CA GLY A 19 -26.80 -21.42 -5.20
C GLY A 19 -26.38 -20.72 -6.50
N TYR A 20 -27.28 -20.64 -7.48
CA TYR A 20 -27.01 -19.95 -8.75
C TYR A 20 -26.81 -18.44 -8.55
N ALA A 21 -27.64 -17.78 -7.75
CA ALA A 21 -27.50 -16.36 -7.45
C ALA A 21 -26.18 -16.06 -6.72
N GLY A 22 -25.78 -16.91 -5.77
CA GLY A 22 -24.50 -16.81 -5.08
C GLY A 22 -23.30 -16.96 -6.01
N LEU A 23 -23.31 -17.98 -6.88
CA LEU A 23 -22.27 -18.20 -7.89
C LEU A 23 -22.16 -17.03 -8.87
N ARG A 24 -23.31 -16.52 -9.34
CA ARG A 24 -23.36 -15.38 -10.26
C ARG A 24 -22.82 -14.11 -9.61
N ALA A 25 -23.19 -13.84 -8.36
CA ALA A 25 -22.67 -12.70 -7.60
C ALA A 25 -21.15 -12.82 -7.39
N ALA A 26 -20.66 -14.00 -7.01
CA ALA A 26 -19.22 -14.24 -6.86
C ALA A 26 -18.45 -14.05 -8.17
N TYR A 27 -19.00 -14.55 -9.29
CA TYR A 27 -18.41 -14.38 -10.61
C TYR A 27 -18.32 -12.90 -11.01
N HIS A 28 -19.40 -12.13 -10.85
CA HIS A 28 -19.39 -10.72 -11.18
C HIS A 28 -18.46 -9.91 -10.28
N ARG A 29 -18.37 -10.26 -8.98
CA ARG A 29 -17.41 -9.63 -8.06
C ARG A 29 -15.98 -9.91 -8.49
N ALA A 30 -15.62 -11.16 -8.76
CA ALA A 30 -14.29 -11.51 -9.23
C ALA A 30 -13.91 -10.77 -10.53
N ALA A 31 -14.84 -10.69 -11.48
CA ALA A 31 -14.62 -9.94 -12.71
C ALA A 31 -14.47 -8.42 -12.46
N LYS A 32 -15.19 -7.85 -11.49
CA LYS A 32 -15.01 -6.45 -11.09
C LYS A 32 -13.68 -6.23 -10.39
N ASP A 33 -13.31 -7.09 -9.46
CA ASP A 33 -12.06 -7.02 -8.70
C ASP A 33 -10.86 -7.02 -9.65
N GLN A 34 -10.84 -7.89 -10.65
CA GLN A 34 -9.79 -7.89 -11.68
C GLN A 34 -9.70 -6.58 -12.47
N ARG A 35 -10.84 -6.01 -12.86
CA ARG A 35 -10.86 -4.72 -13.57
C ARG A 35 -10.38 -3.58 -12.69
N ASP A 36 -10.83 -3.55 -11.44
CA ASP A 36 -10.46 -2.51 -10.49
C ASP A 36 -8.97 -2.58 -10.17
N VAL A 37 -8.40 -3.76 -9.95
CA VAL A 37 -6.93 -3.90 -9.77
C VAL A 37 -6.20 -3.35 -10.97
N ALA A 38 -6.58 -3.77 -12.18
CA ALA A 38 -5.93 -3.32 -13.41
C ALA A 38 -6.00 -1.79 -13.58
N ALA A 39 -7.15 -1.18 -13.28
CA ALA A 39 -7.33 0.26 -13.34
C ALA A 39 -6.52 1.00 -12.27
N LEU A 40 -6.58 0.53 -11.02
CA LEU A 40 -5.93 1.16 -9.86
C LEU A 40 -4.40 1.04 -9.90
N THR A 41 -3.86 -0.02 -10.53
CA THR A 41 -2.41 -0.16 -10.71
C THR A 41 -1.91 0.34 -12.06
N GLY A 42 -2.80 0.84 -12.93
CA GLY A 42 -2.49 1.15 -14.32
C GLY A 42 -1.50 2.29 -14.52
N SER A 43 -1.38 3.19 -13.55
CA SER A 43 -0.39 4.28 -13.53
C SER A 43 1.00 3.82 -13.08
N SER A 44 1.14 2.61 -12.53
CA SER A 44 2.41 2.18 -11.95
C SER A 44 3.53 2.09 -13.00
N PRO A 45 4.75 2.54 -12.67
CA PRO A 45 5.90 2.38 -13.54
C PRO A 45 6.40 0.93 -13.64
N TRP A 46 5.89 0.02 -12.79
CA TRP A 46 6.23 -1.40 -12.82
C TRP A 46 4.99 -2.27 -13.01
N PRO A 47 5.15 -3.46 -13.62
CA PRO A 47 4.06 -4.41 -13.66
C PRO A 47 3.69 -4.88 -12.25
N ARG A 48 2.44 -5.29 -12.06
CA ARG A 48 1.87 -5.68 -10.76
C ARG A 48 2.72 -6.71 -10.01
N GLU A 49 3.30 -7.66 -10.72
CA GLU A 49 4.19 -8.70 -10.21
C GLU A 49 5.49 -8.20 -9.57
N GLN A 50 5.83 -6.94 -9.83
CA GLN A 50 6.99 -6.27 -9.30
C GLN A 50 6.65 -5.31 -8.15
N LEU A 51 5.38 -5.09 -7.86
CA LEU A 51 4.93 -4.30 -6.71
C LEU A 51 5.23 -5.03 -5.41
N LEU A 52 5.51 -4.23 -4.38
CA LEU A 52 5.77 -4.69 -3.01
C LEU A 52 4.96 -3.82 -2.06
N ILE A 53 4.46 -4.41 -0.98
CA ILE A 53 3.85 -3.69 0.14
C ILE A 53 4.48 -4.14 1.46
N PRO A 54 4.45 -3.31 2.52
CA PRO A 54 4.88 -3.71 3.85
C PRO A 54 4.02 -4.84 4.43
N ASP A 55 4.64 -5.74 5.18
CA ASP A 55 3.93 -6.82 5.85
C ASP A 55 2.88 -6.27 6.83
N GLY A 56 1.66 -6.81 6.74
CA GLY A 56 0.55 -6.41 7.60
C GLY A 56 -0.03 -5.03 7.31
N SER A 57 0.34 -4.37 6.21
CA SER A 57 -0.23 -3.07 5.83
C SER A 57 -1.66 -3.18 5.29
N ALA A 58 -2.05 -4.31 4.68
CA ALA A 58 -3.39 -4.52 4.14
C ALA A 58 -4.42 -4.77 5.26
N ARG A 59 -4.81 -3.69 5.95
CA ARG A 59 -5.76 -3.68 7.06
C ARG A 59 -6.72 -2.49 6.90
N PRO A 60 -7.94 -2.59 7.43
CA PRO A 60 -8.88 -1.48 7.45
C PRO A 60 -8.26 -0.22 8.06
N GLY A 61 -8.42 0.91 7.37
CA GLY A 61 -7.89 2.22 7.77
C GLY A 61 -6.50 2.57 7.23
N ASN A 62 -5.78 1.60 6.66
CA ASN A 62 -4.57 1.86 5.88
C ASN A 62 -4.95 2.07 4.41
N VAL A 63 -4.17 2.88 3.71
CA VAL A 63 -4.46 3.22 2.31
C VAL A 63 -3.19 3.21 1.48
N ALA A 64 -3.33 2.97 0.18
CA ALA A 64 -2.24 3.10 -0.77
C ALA A 64 -2.60 4.02 -1.94
N PHE A 65 -1.57 4.56 -2.56
CA PHE A 65 -1.66 5.43 -3.73
C PHE A 65 -0.70 4.94 -4.80
N VAL A 66 -1.16 4.89 -6.06
CA VAL A 66 -0.33 4.52 -7.20
C VAL A 66 -0.29 5.67 -8.19
N SER A 67 0.92 6.04 -8.58
CA SER A 67 1.23 7.09 -9.54
C SER A 67 2.34 6.62 -10.48
N ASP A 68 2.68 7.45 -11.46
CA ASP A 68 3.77 7.21 -12.40
C ASP A 68 5.17 7.23 -11.74
N ASP A 69 5.28 7.80 -10.54
CA ASP A 69 6.49 7.78 -9.72
C ASP A 69 6.60 6.53 -8.83
N GLY A 70 5.52 5.75 -8.65
CA GLY A 70 5.53 4.50 -7.90
C GLY A 70 4.27 4.16 -7.10
N LEU A 71 4.49 3.51 -5.96
CA LEU A 71 3.47 3.07 -5.01
C LEU A 71 3.80 3.59 -3.61
N GLU A 72 2.80 4.12 -2.92
CA GLU A 72 2.89 4.54 -1.53
C GLU A 72 1.85 3.84 -0.68
N VAL A 73 2.20 3.53 0.56
CA VAL A 73 1.32 2.91 1.54
C VAL A 73 1.40 3.70 2.84
N ALA A 74 0.28 4.32 3.23
CA ALA A 74 0.12 4.98 4.51
C ALA A 74 -0.46 3.99 5.53
N TYR A 75 0.26 3.75 6.62
CA TYR A 75 -0.15 2.83 7.68
C TYR A 75 0.49 3.23 9.02
N HIS A 76 0.17 2.48 10.07
CA HIS A 76 0.83 2.64 11.36
C HIS A 76 1.87 1.54 11.60
N LEU A 77 3.10 1.95 11.92
CA LEU A 77 4.20 1.06 12.28
C LEU A 77 4.29 0.92 13.80
N ASP A 78 4.47 -0.32 14.27
CA ASP A 78 4.92 -0.61 15.64
C ASP A 78 6.44 -0.80 15.62
N PRO A 79 7.23 0.15 16.15
CA PRO A 79 8.69 0.03 16.16
C PRO A 79 9.21 -0.92 17.26
N GLY A 80 8.33 -1.53 18.08
CA GLY A 80 8.69 -2.49 19.12
C GLY A 80 8.85 -1.88 20.53
N ASP A 81 8.50 -0.61 20.71
CA ASP A 81 8.53 0.10 21.99
C ASP A 81 7.13 0.34 22.59
N GLY A 82 6.10 -0.27 21.99
CA GLY A 82 4.70 -0.14 22.40
C GLY A 82 3.99 1.09 21.83
N ARG A 83 4.69 1.96 21.07
CA ARG A 83 4.06 3.04 20.31
C ARG A 83 3.54 2.53 18.97
N SER A 84 2.66 3.32 18.37
CA SER A 84 2.17 3.15 17.01
C SER A 84 2.37 4.48 16.30
N VAL A 85 3.23 4.51 15.28
CA VAL A 85 3.62 5.75 14.60
C VAL A 85 3.09 5.77 13.16
N PRO A 86 2.51 6.88 12.69
CA PRO A 86 2.06 6.99 11.31
C PRO A 86 3.27 7.03 10.38
N VAL A 87 3.27 6.16 9.37
CA VAL A 87 4.33 6.05 8.38
C VAL A 87 3.78 6.11 6.96
N LEU A 88 4.59 6.67 6.07
CA LEU A 88 4.45 6.54 4.63
C LEU A 88 5.58 5.64 4.14
N TRP A 89 5.24 4.44 3.68
CA TRP A 89 6.18 3.57 2.99
C TRP A 89 6.04 3.77 1.48
N GLY A 90 7.16 3.80 0.76
CA GLY A 90 7.19 4.07 -0.67
C GLY A 90 8.06 3.09 -1.43
N LEU A 91 7.60 2.70 -2.61
CA LEU A 91 8.38 2.08 -3.67
C LEU A 91 8.38 3.05 -4.85
N ARG A 92 9.47 3.77 -5.08
CA ARG A 92 9.53 4.89 -6.03
C ARG A 92 10.65 4.80 -7.05
N VAL A 93 10.45 5.44 -8.20
CA VAL A 93 11.44 5.52 -9.27
C VAL A 93 12.54 6.50 -8.83
N PRO A 94 13.83 6.09 -8.85
CA PRO A 94 14.93 7.00 -8.55
C PRO A 94 15.08 8.06 -9.65
N GLN A 95 15.37 9.29 -9.26
CA GLN A 95 15.82 10.32 -10.20
C GLN A 95 17.22 9.96 -10.74
N PRO A 96 17.47 10.08 -12.05
CA PRO A 96 18.76 9.71 -12.65
C PRO A 96 19.98 10.45 -12.06
N ARG A 97 19.78 11.68 -11.58
CA ARG A 97 20.87 12.53 -11.07
C ARG A 97 21.27 12.18 -9.64
N THR A 98 20.29 11.88 -8.78
CA THR A 98 20.50 11.74 -7.33
C THR A 98 20.37 10.32 -6.83
N GLY A 99 19.74 9.43 -7.61
CA GLY A 99 19.38 8.09 -7.15
C GLY A 99 18.25 8.09 -6.09
N LEU A 100 17.63 9.24 -5.83
CA LEU A 100 16.57 9.42 -4.83
C LEU A 100 15.23 9.73 -5.49
N PRO A 101 14.09 9.50 -4.82
CA PRO A 101 12.78 9.85 -5.35
C PRO A 101 12.60 11.36 -5.57
N GLU A 102 11.60 11.75 -6.35
CA GLU A 102 11.19 13.15 -6.48
C GLU A 102 10.79 13.75 -5.11
N GLY A 103 11.14 15.03 -4.91
CA GLY A 103 10.88 15.77 -3.66
C GLY A 103 11.91 15.56 -2.55
N VAL A 104 12.80 14.57 -2.68
CA VAL A 104 13.92 14.35 -1.75
C VAL A 104 15.10 15.23 -2.15
N ASP A 105 15.43 16.20 -1.30
CA ASP A 105 16.51 17.16 -1.51
C ASP A 105 17.36 17.31 -0.23
N CYS A 106 18.67 17.04 -0.38
CA CYS A 106 19.68 17.17 0.66
C CYS A 106 20.48 18.49 0.57
N GLY A 107 20.22 19.32 -0.44
CA GLY A 107 20.84 20.64 -0.63
C GLY A 107 20.30 21.73 0.30
N SER A 108 19.33 21.40 1.16
CA SER A 108 18.62 22.33 2.04
C SER A 108 18.90 22.04 3.54
N PRO A 109 20.15 22.24 4.04
CA PRO A 109 20.57 21.79 5.38
C PRO A 109 19.82 22.47 6.54
N ARG A 110 19.19 23.62 6.29
CA ARG A 110 18.33 24.30 7.28
C ARG A 110 17.00 23.58 7.51
N LEU A 111 16.51 22.87 6.49
CA LEU A 111 15.23 22.13 6.54
C LEU A 111 15.47 20.66 6.86
N ARG A 112 16.52 20.07 6.28
CA ARG A 112 16.74 18.62 6.32
C ARG A 112 18.19 18.31 6.67
N THR A 113 18.40 17.24 7.41
CA THR A 113 19.73 16.64 7.60
C THR A 113 19.74 15.30 6.88
N CYS A 114 20.67 15.12 5.94
CA CYS A 114 20.85 13.86 5.23
C CYS A 114 22.15 13.20 5.71
N THR A 115 22.06 11.95 6.10
CA THR A 115 23.16 11.13 6.57
C THR A 115 23.25 9.88 5.72
N ASP A 116 24.32 9.74 4.95
CA ASP A 116 24.64 8.50 4.26
C ASP A 116 25.04 7.43 5.29
N LEU A 117 24.33 6.33 5.32
CA LEU A 117 24.58 5.21 6.23
C LEU A 117 25.43 4.10 5.59
N GLY A 118 25.84 4.27 4.34
CA GLY A 118 26.49 3.26 3.51
C GLY A 118 25.50 2.25 2.93
N GLY A 119 25.98 1.39 2.03
CA GLY A 119 25.15 0.32 1.46
C GLY A 119 23.97 0.79 0.59
N GLY A 120 23.99 2.04 0.13
CA GLY A 120 22.88 2.64 -0.62
C GLY A 120 21.73 3.15 0.26
N GLU A 121 21.98 3.31 1.57
CA GLU A 121 21.00 3.83 2.52
C GLU A 121 21.25 5.32 2.85
N LEU A 122 20.17 6.09 2.90
CA LEU A 122 20.18 7.49 3.27
C LEU A 122 19.14 7.74 4.36
N LEU A 123 19.59 8.20 5.52
CA LEU A 123 18.72 8.70 6.58
C LEU A 123 18.49 10.20 6.36
N MET A 124 17.24 10.62 6.27
CA MET A 124 16.83 12.01 6.18
C MET A 124 15.98 12.40 7.38
N VAL A 125 16.38 13.46 8.08
CA VAL A 125 15.60 14.05 9.17
C VAL A 125 15.12 15.43 8.73
N THR A 126 13.82 15.58 8.55
CA THR A 126 13.16 16.86 8.28
C THR A 126 12.88 17.57 9.60
N ARG A 127 13.32 18.82 9.71
CA ARG A 127 13.10 19.67 10.88
C ARG A 127 11.74 20.35 10.78
N LYS A 128 11.09 20.51 11.93
CA LYS A 128 9.92 21.39 12.02
C LYS A 128 10.33 22.83 11.68
N THR A 129 9.64 23.41 10.70
CA THR A 129 9.78 24.81 10.29
C THR A 129 8.40 25.37 9.94
N ASP A 130 8.31 26.67 9.66
CA ASP A 130 7.03 27.33 9.34
C ASP A 130 6.33 26.74 8.10
N ASN A 131 7.09 26.07 7.23
CA ASN A 131 6.60 25.47 5.98
C ASN A 131 6.85 23.95 5.90
N SER A 132 7.26 23.29 6.98
CA SER A 132 7.53 21.85 6.96
C SER A 132 7.24 21.17 8.30
N ASN A 133 6.59 20.01 8.23
CA ASN A 133 6.40 19.14 9.38
C ASN A 133 7.65 18.31 9.64
N PRO A 134 7.96 18.00 10.91
CA PRO A 134 9.07 17.12 11.23
C PRO A 134 8.78 15.71 10.72
N SER A 135 9.82 15.04 10.21
CA SER A 135 9.76 13.64 9.82
C SER A 135 11.14 13.00 9.87
N THR A 136 11.16 11.67 10.01
CA THR A 136 12.38 10.86 9.86
C THR A 136 12.13 9.82 8.79
N ALA A 137 12.93 9.86 7.72
CA ALA A 137 12.82 8.95 6.59
C ALA A 137 14.11 8.17 6.38
N LEU A 138 13.97 6.89 6.08
CA LEU A 138 15.06 6.06 5.58
C LEU A 138 14.77 5.71 4.12
N TYR A 139 15.71 6.00 3.24
CA TYR A 139 15.69 5.61 1.84
C TYR A 139 16.73 4.53 1.61
N ARG A 140 16.39 3.52 0.80
CA ARG A 140 17.32 2.50 0.34
C ARG A 140 17.19 2.31 -1.15
N ALA A 141 18.30 2.51 -1.86
CA ALA A 141 18.39 2.19 -3.27
C ALA A 141 18.37 0.65 -3.46
N ASP A 142 17.57 0.18 -4.40
CA ASP A 142 17.41 -1.23 -4.74
C ASP A 142 17.39 -1.40 -6.26
N GLY A 143 18.58 -1.35 -6.85
CA GLY A 143 18.76 -1.33 -8.30
C GLY A 143 18.05 -0.14 -8.94
N GLY A 144 17.09 -0.41 -9.83
CA GLY A 144 16.31 0.62 -10.52
C GLY A 144 15.13 1.19 -9.71
N ARG A 145 15.12 1.02 -8.39
CA ARG A 145 14.04 1.44 -7.48
C ARG A 145 14.61 2.05 -6.21
N VAL A 146 13.78 2.80 -5.50
CA VAL A 146 14.06 3.23 -4.13
C VAL A 146 12.91 2.78 -3.25
N ARG A 147 13.24 2.08 -2.16
CA ARG A 147 12.30 1.84 -1.06
C ARG A 147 12.50 2.91 0.00
N SER A 148 11.42 3.41 0.57
CA SER A 148 11.48 4.39 1.63
C SER A 148 10.47 4.10 2.72
N VAL A 149 10.78 4.49 3.94
CA VAL A 149 9.84 4.57 5.06
C VAL A 149 10.04 5.92 5.73
N GLU A 150 8.97 6.69 5.83
CA GLU A 150 8.97 8.01 6.45
C GLU A 150 7.99 8.02 7.62
N VAL A 151 8.51 8.22 8.83
CA VAL A 151 7.72 8.45 10.04
C VAL A 151 7.28 9.91 10.03
N GLN A 152 5.97 10.13 10.05
CA GLN A 152 5.35 11.45 10.08
C GLN A 152 5.28 11.95 11.52
N GLY A 153 5.81 13.15 11.78
CA GLY A 153 5.76 13.78 13.09
C GLY A 153 7.09 13.81 13.84
N PRO A 154 7.08 14.33 15.08
CA PRO A 154 8.30 14.57 15.85
C PRO A 154 8.86 13.31 16.52
N ASP A 155 8.14 12.19 16.43
CA ASP A 155 8.47 10.96 17.13
C ASP A 155 9.76 10.34 16.56
N PRO A 156 10.83 10.25 17.36
CA PRO A 156 12.05 9.60 16.90
C PRO A 156 11.80 8.10 16.77
N VAL A 157 12.39 7.51 15.73
CA VAL A 157 12.40 6.06 15.49
C VAL A 157 13.81 5.66 15.13
N GLU A 158 14.30 4.61 15.79
CA GLU A 158 15.64 4.09 15.57
C GLU A 158 15.82 3.56 14.14
N VAL A 159 17.01 3.74 13.58
CA VAL A 159 17.34 3.32 12.21
C VAL A 159 17.05 1.83 11.98
N ASP A 160 17.32 0.98 12.97
CA ASP A 160 17.09 -0.47 12.84
C ASP A 160 15.60 -0.83 12.72
N ALA A 161 14.71 -0.07 13.37
CA ALA A 161 13.27 -0.23 13.20
C ALA A 161 12.83 0.20 11.78
N LEU A 162 13.41 1.28 11.25
CA LEU A 162 13.16 1.73 9.87
C LEU A 162 13.68 0.70 8.85
N ARG A 163 14.88 0.14 9.06
CA ARG A 163 15.42 -0.94 8.23
C ARG A 163 14.51 -2.16 8.23
N ALA A 164 14.07 -2.60 9.41
CA ALA A 164 13.14 -3.72 9.53
C ALA A 164 11.82 -3.46 8.77
N ALA A 165 11.30 -2.23 8.80
CA ALA A 165 10.12 -1.84 8.03
C ALA A 165 10.36 -1.84 6.50
N LEU A 166 11.57 -1.51 6.04
CA LEU A 166 11.94 -1.63 4.62
C LEU A 166 12.11 -3.08 4.16
N ASP A 167 12.58 -3.95 5.05
CA ASP A 167 12.90 -5.35 4.76
C ASP A 167 11.69 -6.29 4.79
N ARG A 168 10.71 -6.01 5.66
CA ARG A 168 9.49 -6.81 5.81
C ARG A 168 8.45 -6.41 4.78
N VAL A 169 8.66 -6.92 3.55
CA VAL A 169 7.80 -6.66 2.41
C VAL A 169 7.49 -7.94 1.66
N HIS A 170 6.34 -7.98 1.01
CA HIS A 170 5.93 -9.08 0.15
C HIS A 170 5.26 -8.56 -1.12
N ARG A 171 5.14 -9.44 -2.11
CA ARG A 171 4.34 -9.18 -3.30
C ARG A 171 2.85 -9.29 -2.92
N PRO A 172 2.05 -8.22 -3.10
CA PRO A 172 0.65 -8.25 -2.69
C PRO A 172 -0.18 -9.17 -3.58
N THR A 173 -1.20 -9.77 -2.98
CA THR A 173 -2.32 -10.37 -3.69
C THR A 173 -3.27 -9.30 -4.22
N ASP A 174 -4.14 -9.67 -5.16
CA ASP A 174 -5.18 -8.77 -5.67
C ASP A 174 -6.12 -8.29 -4.56
N ALA A 175 -6.40 -9.15 -3.57
CA ALA A 175 -7.22 -8.77 -2.43
C ALA A 175 -6.54 -7.71 -1.56
N GLU A 176 -5.25 -7.84 -1.29
CA GLU A 176 -4.49 -6.86 -0.51
C GLU A 176 -4.35 -5.53 -1.24
N LEU A 177 -4.12 -5.55 -2.55
CA LEU A 177 -4.15 -4.34 -3.38
C LEU A 177 -5.51 -3.65 -3.31
N LEU A 178 -6.60 -4.40 -3.45
CA LEU A 178 -7.93 -3.81 -3.39
C LEU A 178 -8.28 -3.27 -2.00
N GLU A 179 -7.87 -3.95 -0.94
CA GLU A 179 -8.03 -3.47 0.45
C GLU A 179 -7.34 -2.12 0.65
N LEU A 180 -6.14 -1.94 0.10
CA LEU A 180 -5.37 -0.71 0.23
C LEU A 180 -5.82 0.41 -0.73
N LEU A 181 -6.17 0.07 -1.97
CA LEU A 181 -6.39 1.05 -3.04
C LEU A 181 -7.86 1.49 -3.17
N ARG A 182 -8.82 0.68 -2.72
CA ARG A 182 -10.23 1.08 -2.64
C ARG A 182 -10.48 1.87 -1.35
N HIS A 183 -9.96 3.08 -1.28
CA HIS A 183 -10.22 3.96 -0.15
C HIS A 183 -11.72 4.17 0.08
N GLU A 184 -12.11 4.56 1.30
CA GLU A 184 -13.51 4.90 1.57
C GLU A 184 -14.02 5.96 0.58
N GLY A 185 -15.19 5.72 0.00
CA GLY A 185 -15.76 6.58 -1.05
C GLY A 185 -15.26 6.29 -2.47
N TYR A 186 -14.37 5.31 -2.68
CA TYR A 186 -14.02 4.83 -4.02
C TYR A 186 -15.28 4.34 -4.75
N ARG A 187 -15.66 5.06 -5.82
CA ARG A 187 -16.75 4.71 -6.71
C ARG A 187 -16.19 4.57 -8.11
N THR A 188 -16.46 3.43 -8.73
CA THR A 188 -16.35 3.28 -10.18
C THR A 188 -17.72 3.54 -10.79
N ASP A 189 -17.77 4.10 -11.99
CA ASP A 189 -18.97 4.43 -12.80
C ASP A 189 -19.92 3.25 -13.10
N TRP A 190 -19.64 2.07 -12.54
CA TRP A 190 -20.28 0.79 -12.80
C TRP A 190 -20.86 0.14 -11.53
N SER A 191 -21.12 0.93 -10.48
CA SER A 191 -21.80 0.49 -9.23
C SER A 191 -23.30 0.69 -9.30
#